data_AF-A0A0E3SIK6-F1
#
_entry.id   AF-A0A0E3SIK6-F1
#
_cell.length_a   1.000
_cell.length_b   1.000
_cell.length_c   1.000
_cell.angle_alpha   90.00
_cell.angle_beta   90.00
_cell.angle_gamma   90.00
#
_symmetry.space_group_name_H-M   'P 1'
#
loop_
_entity.id
_entity.type
_entity.pdbx_description
1 polymer ?
#
loop_
_entity_poly.entity_id
_entity_poly.type
_entity_poly.pdbx_seq_one_letter_code
_entity_poly.pdbx_strand_id
1 'polypeptide(L)'
;MTATDLDELERILSESGFGGPEEIARAKQVSNGLGLFVRSLIGLDREAAKQSLATFLAGKTLTANQIEFINLIINHLTEHGAMDVALLYESPFTDLTPQGPDGLFTSTQIDELIVTLERITATALVPPYSQQIIA
;
A
#
# COMPACT_ATOMS: atom_id res chain seq x y z
N MET A 1 -6.95 7.10 6.90
CA MET A 1 -6.34 8.30 7.51
C MET A 1 -6.52 9.43 6.54
N THR A 2 -6.94 10.59 7.03
CA THR A 2 -7.04 11.84 6.28
C THR A 2 -5.74 12.64 6.44
N ALA A 3 -5.59 13.71 5.67
CA ALA A 3 -4.45 14.62 5.83
C ALA A 3 -4.41 15.21 7.25
N THR A 4 -5.56 15.61 7.79
CA THR A 4 -5.71 16.14 9.14
C THR A 4 -5.31 15.13 10.22
N ASP A 5 -5.64 13.84 10.05
CA ASP A 5 -5.20 12.79 10.99
C ASP A 5 -3.67 12.67 11.03
N LEU A 6 -3.00 12.89 9.89
CA LEU A 6 -1.54 12.80 9.80
C LEU A 6 -0.84 14.03 10.39
N ASP A 7 -1.39 15.22 10.14
CA ASP A 7 -0.90 16.47 10.72
C ASP A 7 -0.98 16.42 12.27
N GLU A 8 -2.11 15.91 12.78
CA GLU A 8 -2.31 15.75 14.22
C GLU A 8 -1.39 14.68 14.82
N LEU A 9 -1.17 13.57 14.12
CA LEU A 9 -0.21 12.55 14.54
C LEU A 9 1.22 13.10 14.60
N GLU A 10 1.64 13.90 13.62
CA GLU A 10 2.95 14.55 13.61
C GLU A 10 3.12 15.52 14.78
N ARG A 11 2.06 16.30 15.09
CA ARG A 11 2.03 17.20 16.25
C ARG A 11 2.20 16.41 17.56
N ILE A 12 1.43 15.35 17.75
CA ILE A 12 1.49 14.49 18.95
C ILE A 12 2.87 13.85 19.10
N LEU A 13 3.44 13.30 18.03
CA LEU A 13 4.77 12.67 18.07
C LEU A 13 5.84 13.68 18.52
N SER A 14 5.81 14.89 17.95
CA SER A 14 6.73 15.97 18.29
C SER A 14 6.60 16.43 19.75
N GLU A 15 5.36 16.55 20.26
CA GLU A 15 5.10 17.00 21.63
C GLU A 15 5.35 15.92 22.69
N SER A 16 5.19 14.65 22.33
CA SER A 16 5.35 13.51 23.25
C SER A 16 6.82 13.16 23.58
N GLY A 17 7.77 13.70 22.81
CA GLY A 17 9.20 13.38 22.94
C GLY A 17 9.60 12.04 22.31
N PHE A 18 8.67 11.30 21.69
CA PHE A 18 8.93 10.03 20.98
C PHE A 18 9.33 10.24 19.51
N GLY A 19 10.32 11.09 19.28
CA GLY A 19 10.81 11.47 17.95
C GLY A 19 10.77 12.99 17.81
N GLY A 20 11.95 13.60 17.79
CA GLY A 20 12.07 15.02 17.51
C GLY A 20 11.75 15.33 16.04
N PRO A 21 11.70 16.63 15.68
CA PRO A 21 11.47 17.05 14.31
C PRO A 21 12.43 16.41 13.29
N GLU A 22 13.66 16.11 13.71
CA GLU A 22 14.66 15.46 12.86
C GLU A 22 14.37 13.98 12.60
N GLU A 23 13.93 13.21 13.62
CA GLU A 23 13.54 11.81 13.45
C GLU A 23 12.29 11.67 12.58
N ILE A 24 11.32 12.56 12.75
CA ILE A 24 10.09 12.60 11.92
C ILE A 24 10.46 12.96 10.47
N ALA A 25 11.33 13.94 10.27
CA ALA A 25 11.81 14.29 8.93
C ALA A 25 12.55 13.12 8.26
N ARG A 26 13.39 12.39 9.01
CA ARG A 26 14.05 11.19 8.50
C ARG A 26 13.06 10.09 8.13
N ALA A 27 12.04 9.84 8.98
CA ALA A 27 11.01 8.84 8.70
C ALA A 27 10.22 9.15 7.41
N LYS A 28 9.90 10.43 7.20
CA LYS A 28 9.28 10.92 5.95
C LYS A 28 10.17 10.68 4.73
N GLN A 29 11.46 10.97 4.83
CA GLN A 29 12.40 10.77 3.71
C GLN A 29 12.59 9.30 3.36
N VAL A 30 12.77 8.44 4.36
CA VAL A 30 12.99 7.00 4.15
C VAL A 30 11.77 6.31 3.55
N SER A 31 10.57 6.74 3.95
CA SER A 31 9.33 6.05 3.60
C SER A 31 8.49 6.77 2.55
N ASN A 32 9.02 7.82 1.92
CA ASN A 32 8.30 8.69 0.98
C ASN A 32 7.02 9.31 1.56
N GLY A 33 7.02 9.63 2.85
CA GLY A 33 5.92 10.26 3.57
C GLY A 33 5.61 9.60 4.91
N LEU A 34 5.09 10.38 5.85
CA LEU A 34 4.78 9.88 7.20
C LEU A 34 3.65 8.84 7.18
N GLY A 35 2.67 8.97 6.28
CA GLY A 35 1.58 8.01 6.16
C GLY A 35 2.04 6.62 5.69
N LEU A 36 2.99 6.56 4.76
CA LEU A 36 3.61 5.30 4.34
C LEU A 36 4.48 4.70 5.46
N PHE A 37 5.22 5.53 6.20
CA PHE A 37 5.97 5.07 7.36
C PHE A 37 5.05 4.42 8.39
N VAL A 38 3.96 5.10 8.78
CA VAL A 38 2.98 4.55 9.73
C VAL A 38 2.42 3.23 9.20
N ARG A 39 2.01 3.17 7.93
CA ARG A 39 1.52 1.93 7.31
C ARG A 39 2.54 0.80 7.30
N SER A 40 3.83 1.09 7.15
CA SER A 40 4.87 0.06 7.25
C SER A 40 5.02 -0.55 8.65
N LEU A 41 4.57 0.16 9.69
CA LEU A 41 4.62 -0.32 11.08
C LEU A 41 3.38 -1.13 11.46
N ILE A 42 2.20 -0.72 10.98
CA ILE A 42 0.92 -1.32 11.41
C ILE A 42 0.26 -2.21 10.35
N GLY A 43 0.71 -2.14 9.10
CA GLY A 43 0.09 -2.81 7.97
C GLY A 43 -1.22 -2.16 7.51
N LEU A 44 -1.93 -2.83 6.61
CA LEU A 44 -3.29 -2.49 6.20
C LEU A 44 -4.29 -3.44 6.89
N ASP A 45 -5.45 -2.94 7.27
CA ASP A 45 -6.53 -3.82 7.70
C ASP A 45 -6.89 -4.82 6.58
N ARG A 46 -7.14 -6.09 6.96
CA ARG A 46 -7.37 -7.16 5.98
C ARG A 46 -8.63 -6.98 5.17
N GLU A 47 -9.70 -6.51 5.78
CA GLU A 47 -10.95 -6.25 5.06
C GLU A 47 -10.79 -4.99 4.19
N ALA A 48 -10.04 -3.98 4.63
CA ALA A 48 -9.68 -2.84 3.80
C ALA A 48 -8.81 -3.25 2.58
N ALA A 49 -7.87 -4.18 2.73
CA ALA A 49 -7.06 -4.72 1.64
C ALA A 49 -7.94 -5.47 0.62
N LYS A 50 -8.81 -6.37 1.09
CA LYS A 50 -9.79 -7.08 0.24
C LYS A 50 -10.70 -6.11 -0.50
N GLN A 51 -11.26 -5.12 0.20
CA GLN A 51 -12.15 -4.13 -0.38
C GLN A 51 -11.44 -3.28 -1.44
N SER A 52 -10.16 -2.99 -1.22
CA SER A 52 -9.35 -2.24 -2.20
C SER A 52 -9.10 -3.04 -3.48
N LEU A 53 -8.99 -4.35 -3.37
CA LEU A 53 -8.87 -5.27 -4.52
C LEU A 53 -10.23 -5.64 -5.14
N ALA A 54 -11.35 -5.34 -4.49
CA ALA A 54 -12.68 -5.76 -4.97
C ALA A 54 -12.99 -5.28 -6.40
N THR A 55 -12.56 -4.07 -6.77
CA THR A 55 -12.72 -3.56 -8.15
C THR A 55 -11.95 -4.39 -9.17
N PHE A 56 -10.71 -4.79 -8.85
CA PHE A 56 -9.93 -5.69 -9.69
C PHE A 56 -10.60 -7.06 -9.80
N LEU A 57 -11.22 -7.56 -8.74
CA LEU A 57 -11.85 -8.89 -8.72
C LEU A 57 -13.25 -8.91 -9.35
N ALA A 58 -13.90 -7.76 -9.51
CA ALA A 58 -15.29 -7.66 -9.95
C ALA A 58 -15.50 -8.29 -11.35
N GLY A 59 -16.51 -9.16 -11.45
CA GLY A 59 -16.88 -9.81 -12.71
C GLY A 59 -15.91 -10.89 -13.20
N LYS A 60 -14.88 -11.24 -12.42
CA LYS A 60 -13.92 -12.29 -12.76
C LYS A 60 -14.26 -13.60 -12.03
N THR A 61 -14.16 -14.72 -12.74
CA THR A 61 -14.11 -16.06 -12.12
C THR A 61 -12.66 -16.50 -12.08
N LEU A 62 -12.11 -16.62 -10.87
CA LEU A 62 -10.69 -16.90 -10.68
C LEU A 62 -10.43 -18.41 -10.52
N THR A 63 -9.27 -18.84 -11.00
CA THR A 63 -8.71 -20.17 -10.70
C THR A 63 -8.14 -20.22 -9.29
N ALA A 64 -7.88 -21.42 -8.76
CA ALA A 64 -7.27 -21.60 -7.44
C ALA A 64 -5.92 -20.85 -7.31
N ASN A 65 -5.07 -20.92 -8.34
CA ASN A 65 -3.77 -20.24 -8.31
C ASN A 65 -3.91 -18.71 -8.35
N GLN A 66 -4.89 -18.17 -9.10
CA GLN A 66 -5.18 -16.74 -9.08
C GLN A 66 -5.71 -16.27 -7.73
N ILE A 67 -6.55 -17.07 -7.07
CA ILE A 67 -7.03 -16.78 -5.71
C ILE A 67 -5.86 -16.74 -4.73
N GLU A 68 -4.97 -17.73 -4.80
CA GLU A 68 -3.81 -17.79 -3.90
C GLU A 68 -2.85 -16.62 -4.14
N PHE A 69 -2.62 -16.25 -5.40
CA PHE A 69 -1.82 -15.07 -5.73
C PHE A 69 -2.41 -13.79 -5.12
N ILE A 70 -3.72 -13.62 -5.18
CA ILE A 70 -4.41 -12.47 -4.58
C ILE A 70 -4.34 -12.52 -3.05
N ASN A 71 -4.41 -13.70 -2.43
CA ASN A 71 -4.21 -13.86 -0.99
C ASN A 71 -2.80 -13.46 -0.57
N LEU A 72 -1.77 -13.78 -1.34
CA LEU A 72 -0.40 -13.32 -1.08
C LEU A 72 -0.29 -11.80 -1.11
N ILE A 73 -0.96 -11.14 -2.08
CA ILE A 73 -1.03 -9.68 -2.12
C ILE A 73 -1.70 -9.13 -0.85
N ILE A 74 -2.85 -9.69 -0.48
CA ILE A 74 -3.58 -9.26 0.71
C ILE A 74 -2.71 -9.44 1.96
N ASN A 75 -2.03 -10.58 2.10
CA ASN A 75 -1.16 -10.85 3.25
C ASN A 75 -0.03 -9.82 3.34
N HIS A 76 0.68 -9.57 2.23
CA HIS A 76 1.75 -8.58 2.20
C HIS A 76 1.22 -7.17 2.53
N LEU A 77 0.07 -6.76 1.97
CA LEU A 77 -0.55 -5.48 2.32
C LEU A 77 -0.92 -5.43 3.81
N THR A 78 -1.37 -6.53 4.40
CA THR A 78 -1.70 -6.58 5.83
C THR A 78 -0.50 -6.54 6.74
N GLU A 79 0.66 -6.94 6.26
CA GLU A 79 1.92 -6.95 7.04
C GLU A 79 2.71 -5.65 6.86
N HIS A 80 2.71 -5.09 5.64
CA HIS A 80 3.59 -3.98 5.26
C HIS A 80 2.86 -2.71 4.85
N GLY A 81 1.53 -2.76 4.69
CA GLY A 81 0.66 -1.60 4.44
C GLY A 81 0.71 -1.02 3.02
N ALA A 82 1.78 -1.31 2.27
CA ALA A 82 1.96 -1.01 0.86
C ALA A 82 2.73 -2.13 0.18
N MET A 83 2.78 -2.12 -1.15
CA MET A 83 3.49 -3.12 -1.95
C MET A 83 4.14 -2.43 -3.14
N ASP A 84 5.42 -2.73 -3.39
CA ASP A 84 6.08 -2.45 -4.66
C ASP A 84 5.66 -3.52 -5.67
N VAL A 85 5.28 -3.07 -6.88
CA VAL A 85 4.85 -3.95 -7.97
C VAL A 85 5.94 -4.90 -8.43
N ALA A 86 7.22 -4.56 -8.25
CA ALA A 86 8.34 -5.45 -8.57
C ALA A 86 8.30 -6.76 -7.78
N LEU A 87 7.75 -6.74 -6.55
CA LEU A 87 7.66 -7.93 -5.69
C LEU A 87 6.77 -9.03 -6.26
N LEU A 88 5.83 -8.69 -7.18
CA LEU A 88 5.01 -9.69 -7.87
C LEU A 88 5.86 -10.68 -8.68
N TYR A 89 7.10 -10.32 -8.99
CA TYR A 89 8.08 -11.10 -9.75
C TYR A 89 9.15 -11.75 -8.87
N GLU A 90 8.93 -11.81 -7.55
CA GLU A 90 9.82 -12.46 -6.59
C GLU A 90 9.07 -13.54 -5.78
N SER A 91 9.80 -14.35 -5.00
CA SER A 91 9.17 -15.27 -4.03
C SER A 91 8.42 -14.43 -2.97
N PRO A 92 7.22 -14.85 -2.52
CA PRO A 92 6.54 -16.13 -2.77
C PRO A 92 5.69 -16.19 -4.05
N PHE A 93 5.57 -15.11 -4.82
CA PHE A 93 4.70 -15.06 -6.00
C PHE A 93 5.21 -15.97 -7.12
N THR A 94 6.53 -15.98 -7.37
CA THR A 94 7.15 -16.84 -8.38
C THR A 94 7.15 -18.32 -7.98
N ASP A 95 6.86 -18.65 -6.72
CA ASP A 95 6.76 -20.03 -6.25
C ASP A 95 5.41 -20.65 -6.66
N LEU A 96 4.37 -19.83 -6.84
CA LEU A 96 3.07 -20.26 -7.39
C LEU A 96 3.16 -20.52 -8.91
N THR A 97 3.92 -19.68 -9.61
CA THR A 97 4.17 -19.82 -11.05
C THR A 97 5.51 -19.18 -11.41
N PRO A 98 6.39 -19.89 -12.16
CA PRO A 98 7.71 -19.35 -12.52
C PRO A 98 7.68 -18.04 -13.32
N GLN A 99 6.55 -17.71 -13.94
CA GLN A 99 6.35 -16.48 -14.71
C GLN A 99 5.75 -15.33 -13.88
N GLY A 100 5.54 -15.52 -12.58
CA GLY A 100 4.87 -14.53 -11.73
C GLY A 100 3.46 -14.20 -12.25
N PRO A 101 3.00 -12.94 -12.19
CA PRO A 101 1.64 -12.58 -12.61
C PRO A 101 1.35 -12.91 -14.08
N ASP A 102 2.35 -12.90 -14.96
CA ASP A 102 2.22 -13.23 -16.40
C ASP A 102 1.78 -14.67 -16.65
N GLY A 103 2.04 -15.58 -15.70
CA GLY A 103 1.56 -16.96 -15.77
C GLY A 103 0.10 -17.14 -15.32
N LEU A 104 -0.52 -16.10 -14.76
CA LEU A 104 -1.86 -16.17 -14.16
C LEU A 104 -2.87 -15.20 -14.77
N PHE A 105 -2.42 -14.06 -15.27
CA PHE A 105 -3.29 -12.98 -15.72
C PHE A 105 -2.88 -12.53 -17.12
N THR A 106 -3.82 -11.98 -17.88
CA THR A 106 -3.49 -11.33 -19.15
C THR A 106 -2.76 -10.01 -18.89
N SER A 107 -1.99 -9.49 -19.85
CA SER A 107 -1.29 -8.21 -19.68
C SER A 107 -2.24 -7.08 -19.28
N THR A 108 -3.44 -7.01 -19.85
CA THR A 108 -4.47 -6.04 -19.45
C THR A 108 -4.90 -6.19 -17.99
N GLN A 109 -5.05 -7.43 -17.50
CA GLN A 109 -5.38 -7.67 -16.11
C GLN A 109 -4.21 -7.31 -15.18
N ILE A 110 -2.97 -7.51 -15.63
CA ILE A 110 -1.78 -7.10 -14.88
C ILE A 110 -1.72 -5.57 -14.78
N ASP A 111 -1.99 -4.85 -15.87
CA ASP A 111 -2.09 -3.39 -15.87
C ASP A 111 -3.18 -2.90 -14.87
N GLU A 112 -4.36 -3.52 -14.88
CA GLU A 112 -5.44 -3.23 -13.92
C GLU A 112 -5.02 -3.49 -12.46
N LEU A 113 -4.28 -4.57 -12.22
CA LEU A 113 -3.76 -4.92 -10.90
C LEU A 113 -2.73 -3.90 -10.42
N ILE A 114 -1.79 -3.52 -11.28
CA ILE A 114 -0.76 -2.50 -10.99
C ILE A 114 -1.43 -1.18 -10.61
N VAL A 115 -2.38 -0.69 -11.40
CA VAL A 115 -3.14 0.53 -11.09
C VAL A 115 -3.88 0.42 -9.75
N THR A 116 -4.38 -0.78 -9.43
CA THR A 116 -5.05 -1.04 -8.14
C THR A 116 -4.06 -0.93 -6.97
N LEU A 117 -2.87 -1.51 -7.10
CA LEU A 117 -1.81 -1.45 -6.08
C LEU A 117 -1.29 -0.02 -5.90
N GLU A 118 -1.06 0.71 -6.99
CA GLU A 118 -0.66 2.11 -6.96
C GLU A 118 -1.70 2.98 -6.23
N ARG A 119 -3.00 2.76 -6.50
CA ARG A 119 -4.08 3.45 -5.80
C ARG A 119 -4.07 3.13 -4.30
N ILE A 120 -3.84 1.87 -3.92
CA ILE A 120 -3.75 1.46 -2.52
C ILE A 120 -2.61 2.20 -1.83
N THR A 121 -1.43 2.26 -2.44
CA THR A 121 -0.27 3.00 -1.93
C THR A 121 -0.57 4.50 -1.83
N ALA A 122 -1.22 5.08 -2.85
CA ALA A 122 -1.59 6.49 -2.86
C ALA A 122 -2.54 6.89 -1.73
N THR A 123 -3.38 5.98 -1.22
CA THR A 123 -4.25 6.29 -0.06
C THR A 123 -3.49 6.55 1.24
N ALA A 124 -2.21 6.20 1.32
CA ALA A 124 -1.32 6.53 2.44
C ALA A 124 -0.47 7.78 2.18
N LEU A 125 -0.51 8.33 0.97
CA LEU A 125 0.12 9.59 0.63
C LEU A 125 -0.83 10.75 0.95
N VAL A 126 -0.29 11.83 1.50
CA VAL A 126 -1.04 13.08 1.62
C VAL A 126 -1.02 13.76 0.25
N PRO A 127 -2.18 14.16 -0.30
CA PRO A 127 -2.21 14.94 -1.53
C PRO A 127 -1.43 16.26 -1.34
N PRO A 128 -0.63 16.71 -2.32
CA PRO A 128 0.25 17.88 -2.17
C PRO A 128 -0.47 19.24 -1.98
N TYR A 129 -1.80 19.28 -1.83
CA TYR A 129 -2.60 20.51 -1.85
C TYR A 129 -2.99 21.08 -0.48
N SER A 130 -2.56 20.49 0.64
CA SER A 130 -2.99 20.94 1.97
C SER A 130 -2.23 22.16 2.54
N GLN A 131 -1.28 22.77 1.80
CA GLN A 131 -0.48 23.90 2.30
C GLN A 131 -0.81 25.28 1.68
N GLN A 132 -1.94 25.46 1.00
CA GLN A 132 -2.29 26.76 0.41
C GLN A 132 -3.69 27.24 0.78
N ILE A 133 -3.99 27.43 2.06
CA ILE A 133 -4.99 28.43 2.49
C ILE A 133 -4.52 29.07 3.80
N ILE A 134 -3.50 29.93 3.72
CA ILE A 134 -3.36 31.07 4.63
C ILE A 134 -2.95 32.26 3.76
N ALA A 135 -3.93 33.10 3.44
CA ALA A 135 -3.77 34.49 3.04
C ALA A 135 -4.96 35.28 3.57
#